data_AF-A0A2N6ATM4-F1
#
_entry.id   AF-A0A2N6ATM4-F1
#
_cell.length_a   1.000
_cell.length_b   1.000
_cell.length_c   1.000
_cell.angle_alpha   90.00
_cell.angle_beta   90.00
_cell.angle_gamma   90.00
#
_symmetry.space_group_name_H-M   'P 1'
#
loop_
_entity.id
_entity.type
_entity.pdbx_description
1 polymer ?
#
loop_
_entity_poly.entity_id
_entity_poly.type
_entity_poly.pdbx_seq_one_letter_code
_entity_poly.pdbx_strand_id
1 'polypeptide(L)'
;MEAQREALFQRMLDNPADLDAAFAYAAISSKLGDFEGAITALERMLIFAPDLARVQLELGVLYYRLGAYATSRDYFQKAVSGDNVPDEVRASVARYLAEISSNEKRNKFSGSAFAGVKYQTNANAGPASSQININGI
;
A
#
# COMPACT_ATOMS: atom_id res chain seq x y z
N MET A 1 -22.32 -15.24 -1.88
CA MET A 1 -21.21 -14.58 -2.60
C MET A 1 -20.32 -15.58 -3.33
N GLU A 2 -19.98 -16.73 -2.73
CA GLU A 2 -19.15 -17.76 -3.39
C GLU A 2 -19.76 -18.33 -4.67
N ALA A 3 -21.05 -18.72 -4.68
CA ALA A 3 -21.71 -19.22 -5.89
C ALA A 3 -21.71 -18.19 -7.04
N GLN A 4 -21.81 -16.90 -6.70
CA GLN A 4 -21.72 -15.82 -7.69
C GLN A 4 -20.29 -15.64 -8.21
N ARG A 5 -19.28 -15.74 -7.33
CA ARG A 5 -17.86 -15.74 -7.73
C ARG A 5 -17.57 -16.87 -8.71
N GLU A 6 -18.07 -18.07 -8.42
CA GLU A 6 -17.87 -19.24 -9.28
C GLU A 6 -18.54 -19.06 -10.65
N ALA A 7 -19.79 -18.57 -10.69
CA ALA A 7 -20.47 -18.29 -11.95
C ALA A 7 -19.72 -17.25 -12.81
N LEU A 8 -19.16 -16.22 -12.18
CA LEU A 8 -18.33 -15.22 -12.88
C LEU A 8 -17.00 -15.81 -13.36
N PHE A 9 -16.39 -16.68 -12.57
CA PHE A 9 -15.16 -17.36 -12.96
C PHE A 9 -15.38 -18.23 -14.21
N GLN A 10 -16.43 -19.04 -14.24
CA GLN A 10 -16.78 -19.84 -15.41
C GLN A 10 -17.01 -18.95 -16.65
N ARG A 11 -17.71 -17.82 -16.47
CA ARG A 11 -17.92 -16.85 -17.55
C ARG A 11 -16.62 -16.24 -18.08
N MET A 12 -15.62 -16.00 -17.23
CA MET A 12 -14.28 -15.55 -17.65
C MET A 12 -13.49 -16.65 -18.38
N LEU A 13 -13.75 -17.93 -18.09
CA LEU A 13 -13.13 -19.05 -18.80
C LEU A 13 -13.75 -19.23 -20.19
N ASP A 14 -15.08 -19.14 -20.27
CA ASP A 14 -15.82 -19.24 -21.53
C ASP A 14 -15.56 -18.04 -22.44
N ASN A 15 -15.46 -16.84 -21.86
CA ASN A 15 -15.15 -15.60 -22.58
C ASN A 15 -14.05 -14.79 -21.86
N PRO A 16 -12.78 -15.05 -22.17
CA PRO A 16 -11.62 -14.29 -21.70
C PRO A 16 -11.66 -12.76 -21.88
N ALA A 17 -12.42 -12.28 -22.87
CA ALA A 17 -12.52 -10.86 -23.19
C ALA A 17 -13.71 -10.18 -22.51
N ASP A 18 -14.49 -10.91 -21.70
CA ASP A 18 -15.57 -10.34 -20.89
C ASP A 18 -15.01 -9.58 -19.68
N LEU A 19 -14.65 -8.32 -19.94
CA LEU A 19 -14.07 -7.42 -18.93
C LEU A 19 -15.05 -7.14 -17.78
N ASP A 20 -16.36 -7.13 -18.05
CA ASP A 20 -17.37 -6.92 -17.01
C ASP A 20 -17.44 -8.10 -16.04
N ALA A 21 -17.39 -9.34 -16.56
CA ALA A 21 -17.31 -10.54 -15.74
C ALA A 21 -16.02 -10.57 -14.92
N ALA A 22 -14.88 -10.20 -15.52
CA ALA A 22 -13.59 -10.11 -14.84
C ALA A 22 -13.59 -9.08 -13.70
N PHE A 23 -14.16 -7.90 -13.95
CA PHE A 23 -14.27 -6.84 -12.94
C PHE A 23 -15.19 -7.25 -11.79
N ALA A 24 -16.35 -7.83 -12.10
CA ALA A 24 -17.28 -8.32 -11.09
C ALA A 24 -16.68 -9.46 -10.26
N TYR A 25 -15.94 -10.38 -10.90
CA TYR A 25 -15.21 -11.44 -10.21
C TYR A 25 -14.21 -10.84 -9.22
N ALA A 26 -13.37 -9.91 -9.68
CA ALA A 26 -12.38 -9.26 -8.83
C ALA A 26 -13.01 -8.53 -7.63
N ALA A 27 -14.13 -7.84 -7.84
CA ALA A 27 -14.84 -7.16 -6.77
C ALA A 27 -15.39 -8.13 -5.71
N ILE A 28 -15.90 -9.29 -6.11
CA ILE A 28 -16.40 -10.31 -5.17
C ILE A 28 -15.23 -11.02 -4.48
N SER A 29 -14.19 -11.42 -5.22
CA SER A 29 -12.99 -12.05 -4.67
C SER A 29 -12.32 -11.15 -3.62
N SER A 30 -12.21 -9.85 -3.89
CA SER A 30 -11.71 -8.85 -2.93
C SER A 30 -12.55 -8.79 -1.65
N LYS A 31 -13.88 -8.89 -1.75
CA LYS A 31 -14.79 -8.91 -0.58
C LYS A 31 -14.65 -10.19 0.24
N LEU A 32 -14.32 -11.31 -0.41
CA LEU A 32 -14.09 -12.59 0.23
C LEU A 32 -12.64 -12.74 0.77
N GLY A 33 -11.79 -11.74 0.58
CA GLY A 33 -10.39 -11.77 1.01
C GLY A 33 -9.43 -12.49 0.05
N ASP A 34 -9.93 -12.97 -1.09
CA ASP A 34 -9.13 -13.50 -2.18
C ASP A 34 -8.55 -12.35 -3.01
N PHE A 35 -7.53 -11.69 -2.43
CA PHE A 35 -6.85 -10.57 -3.08
C PHE A 35 -6.02 -11.03 -4.28
N GLU A 36 -5.42 -12.22 -4.23
CA GLU A 36 -4.59 -12.75 -5.32
C GLU A 36 -5.42 -13.04 -6.57
N GLY A 37 -6.57 -13.71 -6.40
CA GLY A 37 -7.51 -13.95 -7.50
C GLY A 37 -8.08 -12.64 -8.06
N ALA A 38 -8.36 -11.66 -7.20
CA ALA A 38 -8.83 -10.34 -7.64
C ALA A 38 -7.77 -9.59 -8.46
N ILE A 39 -6.51 -9.55 -7.98
CA ILE A 39 -5.40 -8.89 -8.68
C ILE A 39 -5.19 -9.53 -10.05
N THR A 40 -5.11 -10.87 -10.10
CA THR A 40 -4.88 -11.61 -11.35
C THR A 40 -5.96 -11.30 -12.41
N ALA A 41 -7.23 -11.23 -11.99
CA ALA A 41 -8.32 -10.89 -12.88
C ALA A 41 -8.20 -9.46 -13.43
N LEU A 42 -7.87 -8.48 -12.59
CA LEU A 42 -7.72 -7.07 -13.00
C LEU A 42 -6.46 -6.84 -13.85
N GLU A 43 -5.33 -7.48 -13.55
CA GLU A 43 -4.12 -7.40 -14.38
C GLU A 43 -4.38 -7.95 -15.77
N ARG A 44 -5.13 -9.05 -15.88
CA ARG A 44 -5.55 -9.58 -17.17
C ARG A 44 -6.43 -8.60 -17.95
N MET A 45 -7.30 -7.83 -17.28
CA MET A 45 -8.07 -6.78 -17.95
C MET A 45 -7.17 -5.72 -18.57
N LEU A 46 -6.07 -5.33 -17.90
CA LEU A 46 -5.12 -4.35 -18.44
C LEU A 46 -4.35 -4.85 -19.66
N ILE A 47 -4.26 -6.17 -19.89
CA ILE A 47 -3.71 -6.74 -21.13
C ILE A 47 -4.59 -6.37 -22.33
N PHE A 48 -5.92 -6.36 -22.14
CA PHE A 48 -6.88 -6.02 -23.19
C PHE A 48 -7.13 -4.52 -23.31
N ALA A 49 -7.12 -3.81 -22.17
CA ALA A 49 -7.42 -2.39 -22.07
C ALA A 49 -6.45 -1.72 -21.08
N PRO A 50 -5.25 -1.29 -21.53
CA PRO A 50 -4.17 -0.85 -20.64
C PRO A 50 -4.43 0.48 -19.92
N ASP A 51 -5.35 1.30 -20.42
CA ASP A 51 -5.60 2.66 -19.94
C ASP A 51 -6.92 2.79 -19.16
N LEU A 52 -7.29 1.74 -18.41
CA LEU A 52 -8.46 1.78 -17.56
C LEU A 52 -8.10 2.34 -16.17
N ALA A 53 -8.22 3.67 -16.02
CA ALA A 53 -8.01 4.37 -14.76
C ALA A 53 -8.74 3.72 -13.57
N ARG A 54 -9.97 3.23 -13.79
CA ARG A 54 -10.74 2.52 -12.75
C ARG A 54 -10.08 1.22 -12.34
N VAL A 55 -9.58 0.42 -13.28
CA VAL A 55 -8.92 -0.87 -13.00
C VAL A 55 -7.61 -0.64 -12.25
N GLN A 56 -6.84 0.37 -12.64
CA GLN A 56 -5.61 0.75 -11.96
C GLN A 56 -5.87 1.24 -10.52
N LEU A 57 -6.97 1.98 -10.29
CA LEU A 57 -7.41 2.34 -8.93
C LEU A 57 -7.69 1.09 -8.09
N GLU A 58 -8.48 0.15 -8.61
CA GLU A 58 -8.84 -1.07 -7.86
C GLU A 58 -7.59 -1.91 -7.54
N LEU A 59 -6.64 -2.05 -8.48
CA LEU A 59 -5.33 -2.70 -8.22
C LEU A 59 -4.56 -1.98 -7.10
N GLY A 60 -4.49 -0.65 -7.15
CA GLY A 60 -3.86 0.15 -6.10
C GLY A 60 -4.50 -0.09 -4.72
N VAL A 61 -5.83 -0.21 -4.66
CA VAL A 61 -6.58 -0.52 -3.42
C VAL A 61 -6.28 -1.94 -2.92
N LEU A 62 -6.20 -2.93 -3.81
CA LEU A 62 -5.86 -4.31 -3.42
C LEU A 62 -4.44 -4.39 -2.84
N TYR A 63 -3.46 -3.79 -3.50
CA TYR A 63 -2.09 -3.73 -2.97
C TYR A 63 -1.98 -2.92 -1.68
N TYR A 64 -2.79 -1.87 -1.51
CA TYR A 64 -2.89 -1.13 -0.24
C TYR A 64 -3.35 -2.05 0.89
N ARG A 65 -4.38 -2.86 0.66
CA ARG A 65 -4.91 -3.83 1.64
C ARG A 65 -3.91 -4.94 1.98
N LEU A 66 -3.07 -5.32 1.03
CA LEU A 66 -1.96 -6.26 1.25
C LEU A 66 -0.76 -5.63 1.99
N GLY A 67 -0.78 -4.31 2.26
CA GLY A 67 0.36 -3.59 2.85
C GLY A 67 1.51 -3.35 1.87
N ALA A 68 1.35 -3.68 0.59
CA ALA A 68 2.32 -3.45 -0.48
C ALA A 68 2.26 -1.99 -0.96
N TYR A 69 2.56 -1.06 -0.05
CA TYR A 69 2.35 0.38 -0.28
C TYR A 69 3.16 0.96 -1.45
N ALA A 70 4.34 0.42 -1.75
CA ALA A 70 5.14 0.85 -2.90
C ALA A 70 4.42 0.54 -4.22
N THR A 71 3.98 -0.71 -4.40
CA THR A 71 3.21 -1.16 -5.58
C THR A 71 1.87 -0.45 -5.67
N SER A 72 1.19 -0.27 -4.53
CA SER A 72 -0.06 0.47 -4.45
C SER A 72 0.08 1.91 -4.99
N ARG A 73 1.17 2.61 -4.64
CA ARG A 73 1.45 3.95 -5.15
C ARG A 73 1.65 4.00 -6.66
N ASP A 74 2.38 3.04 -7.22
CA ASP A 74 2.62 2.96 -8.67
C ASP A 74 1.29 2.84 -9.43
N TYR A 75 0.40 1.95 -8.99
CA TYR A 75 -0.93 1.81 -9.58
C TYR A 75 -1.80 3.06 -9.41
N PHE A 76 -1.73 3.72 -8.26
CA PHE A 76 -2.45 4.99 -8.06
C PHE A 76 -1.93 6.12 -8.96
N GLN A 77 -0.62 6.20 -9.21
CA GLN A 77 -0.04 7.18 -10.12
C GLN A 77 -0.49 6.92 -11.56
N LYS A 78 -0.49 5.66 -12.00
CA LYS A 78 -1.04 5.26 -13.30
C LYS A 78 -2.52 5.62 -13.40
N ALA A 79 -3.32 5.37 -12.37
CA ALA A 79 -4.76 5.65 -12.35
C ALA A 79 -5.12 7.13 -12.59
N VAL A 80 -4.18 8.06 -12.39
CA VAL A 80 -4.37 9.50 -12.60
C VAL A 80 -3.49 10.07 -13.72
N SER A 81 -2.77 9.25 -14.49
CA SER A 81 -1.86 9.73 -15.53
C SER A 81 -2.54 10.13 -16.84
N GLY A 82 -3.78 9.69 -17.06
CA GLY A 82 -4.54 9.99 -18.28
C GLY A 82 -5.22 11.37 -18.25
N ASP A 83 -5.53 11.90 -19.43
CA ASP A 83 -6.16 13.22 -19.57
C ASP A 83 -7.63 13.23 -19.10
N ASN A 84 -8.36 12.13 -19.33
CA ASN A 84 -9.80 12.01 -19.08
C ASN A 84 -10.12 11.16 -17.84
N VAL A 85 -9.36 11.33 -16.76
CA VAL A 85 -9.59 10.59 -15.50
C VAL A 85 -10.81 11.15 -14.77
N PRO A 86 -11.80 10.32 -14.40
CA PRO A 86 -12.96 10.77 -13.61
C PRO A 86 -12.56 11.38 -12.26
N ASP A 87 -13.26 12.43 -11.84
CA ASP A 87 -12.95 13.13 -10.58
C ASP A 87 -13.02 12.22 -9.35
N GLU A 88 -13.94 11.25 -9.35
CA GLU A 88 -14.06 10.23 -8.31
C GLU A 88 -12.78 9.39 -8.17
N VAL A 89 -12.13 9.06 -9.29
CA VAL A 89 -10.87 8.31 -9.30
C VAL A 89 -9.75 9.17 -8.71
N ARG A 90 -9.65 10.44 -9.14
CA ARG A 90 -8.63 11.38 -8.61
C ARG A 90 -8.79 11.58 -7.09
N ALA A 91 -10.02 11.79 -6.64
CA ALA A 91 -10.32 11.97 -5.22
C ALA A 91 -9.99 10.72 -4.40
N SER A 92 -10.34 9.53 -4.91
CA SER A 92 -10.02 8.25 -4.27
C SER A 92 -8.51 8.03 -4.17
N VAL A 93 -7.78 8.24 -5.27
CA VAL A 93 -6.31 8.14 -5.32
C VAL A 93 -5.66 9.12 -4.33
N ALA A 94 -6.08 10.38 -4.33
CA ALA A 94 -5.52 11.39 -3.44
C ALA A 94 -5.67 11.00 -1.96
N ARG A 95 -6.84 10.44 -1.58
CA ARG A 95 -7.09 9.94 -0.23
C ARG A 95 -6.12 8.82 0.16
N TYR A 96 -5.98 7.79 -0.69
CA TYR A 96 -5.07 6.68 -0.40
C TYR A 96 -3.60 7.12 -0.35
N LEU A 97 -3.15 7.99 -1.25
CA LEU A 97 -1.78 8.51 -1.23
C LEU A 97 -1.50 9.33 0.04
N ALA A 98 -2.48 10.08 0.54
CA ALA A 98 -2.38 10.82 1.79
C ALA A 98 -2.27 9.87 3.00
N GLU A 99 -3.08 8.80 3.03
CA GLU A 99 -3.02 7.78 4.09
C GLU A 99 -1.64 7.08 4.13
N ILE A 100 -1.14 6.62 2.98
CA ILE A 100 0.18 5.97 2.88
C ILE A 100 1.27 6.92 3.38
N SER A 101 1.26 8.18 2.93
CA SER A 101 2.28 9.17 3.28
C SER A 101 2.25 9.57 4.75
N SER A 102 1.06 9.63 5.37
CA SER A 102 0.90 9.86 6.81
C SER A 102 1.51 8.71 7.63
N ASN A 103 1.25 7.46 7.23
CA ASN A 103 1.76 6.29 7.94
C ASN A 103 3.29 6.21 7.88
N GLU A 104 3.90 6.54 6.74
CA GLU A 104 5.36 6.61 6.63
C GLU A 104 5.99 7.69 7.50
N LYS A 105 5.38 8.88 7.57
CA LYS A 105 5.87 9.97 8.42
C LYS A 105 5.84 9.56 9.90
N ARG A 106 4.74 8.94 10.36
CA ARG A 106 4.65 8.43 11.74
C ARG A 106 5.71 7.36 12.03
N ASN A 107 5.92 6.43 11.10
CA ASN A 107 6.90 5.36 11.28
C ASN A 107 8.34 5.90 11.32
N LYS A 108 8.68 6.86 10.44
CA LYS A 108 9.99 7.53 10.46
C LYS A 108 10.21 8.32 11.75
N PHE A 109 9.19 9.07 12.20
CA PHE A 109 9.27 9.83 13.45
C PHE A 109 9.47 8.91 14.66
N SER A 110 8.68 7.85 14.77
CA SER A 110 8.82 6.83 15.82
C SER A 110 10.24 6.25 15.85
N GLY A 111 10.78 5.83 14.71
CA GLY A 111 12.15 5.33 14.60
C GLY A 111 13.20 6.34 15.08
N SER A 112 13.06 7.62 14.69
CA SER A 112 13.97 8.69 15.13
C SER A 112 13.90 8.98 16.63
N ALA A 113 12.69 8.96 17.21
CA ALA A 113 12.49 9.14 18.65
C ALA A 113 13.09 7.98 19.45
N PHE A 114 12.84 6.73 19.04
CA PHE A 114 13.43 5.55 19.70
C PHE A 114 14.96 5.53 19.60
N ALA A 115 15.52 5.88 18.44
CA ALA A 115 16.97 6.00 18.29
C ALA A 115 17.55 7.10 19.19
N GLY A 116 16.89 8.26 19.27
CA GLY A 116 17.27 9.36 20.15
C GLY A 116 17.22 9.01 21.63
N VAL A 117 16.15 8.37 22.10
CA VAL A 117 16.02 7.89 23.48
C VAL A 117 17.13 6.89 23.81
N LYS A 118 17.37 5.87 22.96
CA LYS A 118 18.45 4.89 23.17
C LYS A 118 19.84 5.53 23.22
N TYR A 119 20.08 6.55 22.39
CA TYR A 119 21.34 7.28 22.40
C TYR A 119 21.51 8.12 23.68
N GLN A 120 20.43 8.77 24.14
CA GLN A 120 20.43 9.61 25.34
C GLN A 120 20.51 8.80 26.65
N THR A 121 20.07 7.53 26.67
CA THR A 121 20.03 6.73 27.92
C THR A 121 21.38 6.17 28.39
N ASN A 122 22.48 6.33 27.64
CA ASN A 122 23.79 5.73 27.98
C ASN A 122 24.93 6.73 28.27
N ALA A 123 24.64 7.97 28.66
CA ALA A 123 25.67 8.98 28.95
C ALA A 123 25.68 9.54 30.37
N ASN A 124 25.16 8.83 31.38
CA ASN A 124 25.34 9.25 32.77
C ASN A 124 25.41 8.07 33.76
N ALA A 125 26.60 7.46 33.84
CA ALA A 125 27.04 6.69 35.01
C ALA A 125 28.54 6.98 35.23
N GLY A 126 28.82 7.98 36.08
CA GLY A 126 30.16 8.28 36.60
C GLY A 126 30.64 7.28 37.67
N PRO A 127 31.73 7.55 38.42
CA PRO A 127 31.95 8.85 39.05
C PRO A 127 33.30 9.51 38.76
N ALA A 128 33.26 10.84 38.77
CA ALA A 128 34.41 11.68 39.07
C ALA A 128 34.78 11.52 40.55
N SER A 129 36.03 11.17 40.82
CA SER A 129 36.68 11.46 42.10
C SER A 129 38.14 11.80 41.81
N SER A 130 38.42 13.10 41.82
CA SER A 130 39.77 13.66 41.81
C SER A 130 40.47 13.33 43.14
N GLN A 131 41.64 12.70 43.08
CA GLN A 131 42.60 12.73 44.17
C GLN A 131 44.00 12.94 43.59
N ILE A 132 44.38 14.22 43.51
CA ILE A 132 45.77 14.64 43.31
C ILE A 132 46.31 14.94 44.70
N ASN A 133 47.11 14.03 45.24
CA ASN A 133 47.92 14.30 46.43
C ASN A 133 49.25 14.92 45.97
N ILE A 134 49.35 16.23 46.12
CA ILE A 134 50.62 16.96 46.13
C ILE A 134 50.90 17.34 47.57
N ASN A 135 51.69 16.52 48.26
CA ASN A 135 52.39 16.96 49.46
C ASN A 135 53.88 17.01 49.15
N GLY A 136 54.36 18.25 49.08
CA GLY A 136 55.78 18.56 48.95
C GLY A 136 56.54 18.27 50.25
N ILE A 137 57.84 18.03 50.05
CA ILE A 137 59.01 18.18 50.93
C ILE A 137 58.84 17.94 52.43
#